data_AF-A0A4Y2NN46-F1
#
_entry.id   AF-A0A4Y2NN46-F1
#
_cell.length_a   1.000
_cell.length_b   1.000
_cell.length_c   1.000
_cell.angle_alpha   90.00
_cell.angle_beta   90.00
_cell.angle_gamma   90.00
#
_symmetry.space_group_name_H-M   'P 1'
#
loop_
_entity.id
_entity.type
_entity.pdbx_description
1 polymer ?
#
loop_
_entity_poly.entity_id
_entity_poly.type
_entity_poly.pdbx_seq_one_letter_code
_entity_poly.pdbx_strand_id
1 'polypeptide(L)'
;MEKVINNIEKGKVCDCPPPCKETRYSYTVSSSQLNEHYFRAIKAIRTLVNNDSGGHNITNATREKAMVGVKVYYSTFEVDRDSEVASYSWETLVANIGGNLGFFMGLTLVTFVEVIEFLWDFVCTSIRRRNGESDHKNNNRICSHTKAA
;
A
#
# COMPACT_ATOMS: atom_id res chain seq x y z
N MET A 1 33.68 9.16 24.60
CA MET A 1 32.22 9.24 24.86
C MET A 1 31.80 10.55 25.51
N GLU A 2 32.70 11.28 26.20
CA GLU A 2 32.36 12.57 26.84
C GLU A 2 31.94 13.69 25.87
N LYS A 3 32.51 13.74 24.66
CA LYS A 3 32.17 14.78 23.66
C LYS A 3 30.71 14.71 23.19
N VAL A 4 30.09 13.54 23.21
CA VAL A 4 28.68 13.36 22.78
C VAL A 4 27.74 13.80 23.91
N ILE A 5 28.08 13.51 25.16
CA ILE A 5 27.31 13.87 26.36
C ILE A 5 27.26 15.41 26.52
N ASN A 6 28.38 16.09 26.32
CA ASN A 6 28.47 17.56 26.46
C ASN A 6 27.65 18.34 25.40
N ASN A 7 27.29 17.71 24.27
CA ASN A 7 26.45 18.34 23.25
C ASN A 7 24.96 18.21 23.56
N ILE A 8 24.55 17.19 24.33
CA ILE A 8 23.17 16.99 24.77
C ILE A 8 22.81 17.98 25.88
N GLU A 9 23.77 18.25 26.78
CA GLU A 9 23.58 19.16 27.92
C GLU A 9 23.46 20.65 27.52
N LYS A 10 23.95 21.02 26.33
CA LYS A 10 23.93 22.40 25.81
C LYS A 10 22.74 22.73 24.91
N GLY A 11 21.77 21.83 24.76
CA GLY A 11 20.50 22.12 24.09
C GLY A 11 20.67 22.78 22.71
N LYS A 12 21.63 22.33 21.90
CA LYS A 12 21.66 22.76 20.50
C LYS A 12 20.44 22.18 19.81
N VAL A 13 19.57 23.06 19.33
CA VAL A 13 18.43 22.70 18.49
C VAL A 13 18.98 22.20 17.15
N CYS A 14 19.10 20.89 17.02
CA CYS A 14 19.36 20.25 15.75
C CYS A 14 18.01 20.00 15.08
N ASP A 15 17.83 20.51 13.87
CA ASP A 15 16.67 20.20 13.05
C ASP A 15 16.90 18.82 12.41
N CYS A 16 16.37 17.79 13.08
CA CYS A 16 16.52 16.39 12.68
C CYS A 16 15.15 15.88 12.19
N PRO A 17 14.79 16.11 10.92
CA PRO A 17 13.56 15.54 10.38
C PRO A 17 13.64 14.01 10.35
N PRO A 18 12.51 13.30 10.50
CA PRO A 18 12.48 11.85 10.41
C PRO A 18 12.89 11.39 8.99
N PRO A 19 13.64 10.28 8.87
CA PRO A 19 14.04 9.76 7.57
C PRO A 19 12.84 9.14 6.83
N CYS A 20 12.77 9.30 5.51
CA CYS A 20 11.72 8.68 4.68
C CYS A 20 11.83 7.16 4.59
N LYS A 21 13.01 6.60 4.91
CA LYS A 21 13.25 5.16 4.90
C LYS A 21 13.98 4.77 6.17
N GLU A 22 13.29 4.00 7.00
CA GLU A 22 13.83 3.44 8.23
C GLU A 22 13.66 1.93 8.24
N THR A 23 14.58 1.21 8.87
CA THR A 23 14.44 -0.23 9.13
C THR A 23 14.53 -0.43 10.63
N ARG A 24 13.41 -0.79 11.25
CA ARG A 24 13.30 -0.96 12.69
C ARG A 24 13.31 -2.44 13.05
N TYR A 25 14.20 -2.83 13.95
CA TYR A 25 14.26 -4.20 14.48
C TYR A 25 13.59 -4.24 15.86
N SER A 26 12.38 -4.78 15.92
CA SER A 26 11.72 -5.10 17.19
C SER A 26 12.34 -6.36 17.77
N TYR A 27 12.74 -6.31 19.04
CA TYR A 27 13.38 -7.44 19.72
C TYR A 27 12.71 -7.70 21.06
N THR A 28 12.64 -8.98 21.43
CA THR A 28 12.18 -9.44 22.74
C THR A 28 13.33 -10.15 23.43
N VAL A 29 13.61 -9.79 24.68
CA VAL A 29 14.70 -10.39 25.46
C VAL A 29 14.13 -11.43 26.40
N SER A 30 14.69 -12.64 26.35
CA SER A 30 14.43 -13.69 27.34
C SER A 30 15.76 -14.18 27.93
N SER A 31 15.75 -14.44 29.23
CA SER A 31 16.91 -14.93 29.97
C SER A 31 16.57 -16.23 30.68
N SER A 32 17.48 -17.20 30.62
CA SER A 32 17.37 -18.47 31.34
C SER A 32 18.67 -18.80 32.06
N GLN A 33 18.58 -19.55 33.14
CA GLN A 33 19.77 -20.06 33.81
C GLN A 33 20.49 -21.06 32.90
N LEU A 34 21.81 -20.92 32.85
CA LEU A 34 22.66 -21.73 31.99
C LEU A 34 22.91 -23.11 32.63
N ASN A 35 22.87 -24.18 31.83
CA ASN A 35 23.31 -25.49 32.31
C ASN A 35 24.84 -25.48 32.50
N GLU A 36 25.24 -25.48 33.76
CA GLU A 36 26.63 -25.36 34.18
C GLU A 36 27.53 -26.48 33.62
N HIS A 37 27.06 -27.72 33.58
CA HIS A 37 27.86 -28.86 33.11
C HIS A 37 28.13 -28.80 31.60
N TYR A 38 27.13 -28.45 30.79
CA TYR A 38 27.26 -28.35 29.33
C TYR A 38 28.21 -27.22 28.93
N PHE A 39 28.09 -26.06 29.57
CA PHE A 39 28.95 -24.92 29.24
C PHE A 39 30.36 -25.04 29.82
N ARG A 40 30.55 -25.75 30.94
CA ARG A 40 31.89 -26.14 31.42
C ARG A 40 32.61 -27.03 30.40
N ALA A 41 31.92 -28.00 29.79
CA ALA A 41 32.48 -28.88 28.76
C ALA A 41 32.88 -28.10 27.49
N ILE A 42 32.01 -27.22 26.98
CA ILE A 42 32.33 -26.37 25.82
C ILE A 42 33.50 -25.43 26.13
N LYS A 43 33.54 -24.86 27.33
CA LYS A 43 34.66 -24.02 27.78
C LYS A 43 35.95 -24.82 27.77
N ALA A 44 35.96 -26.00 28.38
CA ALA A 44 37.13 -26.88 28.45
C ALA A 44 37.69 -27.20 27.07
N ILE A 45 36.83 -27.55 26.10
CA ILE A 45 37.21 -27.81 24.70
C ILE A 45 37.81 -26.57 24.03
N ARG A 46 37.22 -25.39 24.23
CA ARG A 46 37.73 -24.13 23.65
C ARG A 46 39.03 -23.63 24.29
N THR A 47 39.29 -24.00 25.55
CA THR A 47 40.55 -23.68 26.26
C THR A 47 41.64 -24.73 26.07
N LEU A 48 41.44 -25.74 25.22
CA LEU A 48 42.52 -26.64 24.82
C LEU A 48 43.52 -25.86 23.97
N VAL A 49 44.55 -25.33 24.61
CA VAL A 49 45.74 -24.82 23.94
C VAL A 49 46.60 -26.03 23.57
N ASN A 50 46.89 -26.20 22.29
CA ASN A 50 47.88 -27.18 21.83
C ASN A 50 49.26 -26.75 22.33
N ASN A 51 49.79 -27.44 23.34
CA ASN A 51 51.22 -27.41 23.59
C ASN A 51 51.88 -28.48 22.71
N ASP A 52 53.01 -28.11 22.12
CA ASP A 52 53.84 -28.88 21.18
C ASP A 52 54.49 -30.14 21.80
N SER A 53 53.89 -30.70 22.86
CA SER A 53 54.44 -31.81 23.63
C SER A 53 53.33 -32.69 24.20
N GLY A 54 52.32 -33.05 23.38
CA GLY A 54 51.40 -34.18 23.61
C GLY A 54 50.56 -34.21 24.91
N GLY A 55 50.67 -33.20 25.77
CA GLY A 55 50.03 -33.13 27.08
C GLY A 55 48.97 -32.04 27.14
N HIS A 56 47.73 -32.43 27.42
CA HIS A 56 46.62 -31.50 27.66
C HIS A 56 46.68 -30.97 29.10
N ASN A 57 47.09 -29.72 29.30
CA ASN A 57 46.99 -29.07 30.60
C ASN A 57 45.71 -28.22 30.65
N ILE A 58 44.75 -28.63 31.47
CA ILE A 58 43.48 -27.93 31.66
C ILE A 58 43.77 -26.68 32.49
N THR A 59 43.93 -25.53 31.85
CA THR A 59 44.00 -24.24 32.56
C THR A 59 42.74 -24.05 33.39
N ASN A 60 42.90 -23.95 34.72
CA ASN A 60 41.85 -23.81 35.73
C ASN A 60 40.62 -23.03 35.24
N ALA A 61 39.60 -23.77 34.79
CA ALA A 61 38.33 -23.25 34.31
C ALA A 61 37.44 -22.71 35.44
N THR A 62 37.96 -22.61 36.67
CA THR A 62 37.28 -22.34 37.95
C THR A 62 36.90 -20.88 38.18
N ARG A 63 37.08 -19.96 37.23
CA ARG A 63 36.31 -18.71 37.25
C ARG A 63 34.87 -19.02 36.85
N GLU A 64 34.09 -19.46 37.84
CA GLU A 64 32.63 -19.68 37.80
C GLU A 64 31.84 -18.39 37.53
N LYS A 65 32.48 -17.22 37.65
CA LYS A 65 31.82 -15.92 37.48
C LYS A 65 32.11 -15.35 36.09
N ALA A 66 31.02 -15.10 35.37
CA ALA A 66 30.87 -14.29 34.15
C ALA A 66 31.00 -15.02 32.81
N MET A 67 30.24 -16.12 32.61
CA MET A 67 29.86 -16.54 31.25
C MET A 67 28.42 -16.09 30.97
N VAL A 68 28.23 -15.35 29.89
CA VAL A 68 26.91 -14.97 29.37
C VAL A 68 26.79 -15.48 27.95
N GLY A 69 25.74 -16.27 27.69
CA GLY A 69 25.38 -16.69 26.34
C GLY A 69 24.34 -15.74 25.79
N VAL A 70 24.64 -15.10 24.65
CA VAL A 70 23.67 -14.28 23.92
C VAL A 70 23.36 -14.97 22.61
N LYS A 71 22.08 -15.28 22.37
CA LYS A 71 21.61 -15.85 21.12
C LYS A 71 20.69 -14.85 20.44
N VAL A 72 21.16 -14.26 19.34
CA VAL A 72 20.37 -13.35 18.51
C VAL A 72 19.82 -14.15 17.32
N TYR A 73 18.51 -14.12 17.14
CA TYR A 73 17.82 -14.79 16.05
C TYR A 73 16.51 -14.05 15.73
N TYR A 74 16.01 -14.23 14.51
CA TYR A 74 14.69 -13.72 14.13
C TYR A 74 13.60 -14.61 14.74
N SER A 75 12.62 -14.01 15.42
CA SER A 75 11.50 -14.74 16.01
C SER A 75 10.61 -15.39 14.96
N THR A 76 10.42 -14.70 13.83
CA THR A 76 9.64 -15.15 12.67
C THR A 76 10.40 -14.80 11.39
N PHE A 77 10.04 -15.45 10.28
CA PHE A 77 10.62 -15.15 8.95
C PHE A 77 9.86 -14.05 8.20
N GLU A 78 9.06 -13.26 8.92
CA GLU A 78 8.18 -12.25 8.35
C GLU A 78 8.84 -10.88 8.42
N VAL A 79 8.61 -10.06 7.39
CA VAL A 79 9.13 -8.69 7.31
C VAL A 79 7.95 -7.75 7.06
N ASP A 80 7.63 -6.96 8.07
CA ASP A 80 6.61 -5.92 7.96
C ASP A 80 7.15 -4.72 7.17
N ARG A 81 6.35 -4.20 6.24
CA ARG A 81 6.66 -3.00 5.48
C ARG A 81 5.50 -2.02 5.57
N ASP A 82 5.75 -0.93 6.25
CA ASP A 82 4.85 0.22 6.31
C ASP A 82 5.32 1.27 5.30
N SER A 83 4.45 1.64 4.36
CA SER A 83 4.71 2.69 3.38
C SER A 83 3.57 3.71 3.38
N GLU A 84 3.91 4.97 3.62
CA GLU A 84 2.98 6.07 3.50
C GLU A 84 2.83 6.49 2.03
N VAL A 85 1.60 6.51 1.53
CA VAL A 85 1.26 6.88 0.15
C VAL A 85 0.25 8.03 0.16
N ALA A 86 0.33 8.91 -0.84
CA ALA A 86 -0.60 10.03 -0.95
C ALA A 86 -2.04 9.53 -1.15
N SER A 87 -2.98 9.98 -0.32
CA SER A 87 -4.39 9.58 -0.42
C SER A 87 -5.09 10.07 -1.69
N TYR A 88 -4.56 11.14 -2.30
CA TYR A 88 -5.05 11.69 -3.56
C TYR A 88 -3.88 11.91 -4.51
N SER A 89 -3.91 11.20 -5.62
CA SER A 89 -2.97 11.41 -6.71
C SER A 89 -3.59 12.30 -7.78
N TRP A 90 -2.76 12.86 -8.67
CA TRP A 90 -3.23 13.67 -9.80
C TRP A 90 -4.19 12.88 -10.69
N GLU A 91 -3.92 11.59 -10.87
CA GLU A 91 -4.74 10.67 -11.64
C GLU A 91 -6.12 10.50 -11.00
N THR A 92 -6.20 10.36 -9.67
CA THR A 92 -7.47 10.31 -8.93
C THR A 92 -8.26 11.60 -9.09
N LEU A 93 -7.60 12.76 -9.05
CA LEU A 93 -8.25 14.05 -9.24
C LEU A 93 -8.88 14.16 -10.64
N VAL A 94 -8.11 13.81 -11.68
CA VAL A 94 -8.59 13.82 -13.07
C VAL A 94 -9.70 12.80 -13.28
N ALA A 95 -9.60 11.61 -12.69
CA ALA A 95 -10.65 10.59 -12.76
C ALA A 95 -11.97 11.07 -12.16
N ASN A 96 -11.92 11.74 -10.99
CA ASN A 96 -13.12 12.25 -10.34
C ASN A 96 -13.78 13.39 -11.13
N ILE A 97 -12.97 14.30 -11.68
CA ILE A 97 -13.46 15.40 -12.52
C ILE A 97 -14.03 14.83 -13.84
N GLY A 98 -13.28 13.94 -14.50
CA GLY A 98 -13.65 13.32 -15.76
C GLY A 98 -14.90 12.45 -15.65
N GLY A 99 -15.09 11.73 -14.54
CA GLY A 99 -16.29 10.92 -14.31
C GLY A 99 -17.55 11.76 -14.21
N ASN A 100 -17.52 12.83 -13.39
CA ASN A 100 -18.66 13.73 -13.25
C ASN A 100 -18.96 14.50 -14.53
N LEU A 101 -17.92 15.03 -15.21
CA LEU A 101 -18.09 15.73 -16.49
C LEU A 101 -18.58 14.78 -17.58
N GLY A 102 -18.04 13.56 -17.64
CA GLY A 102 -18.45 12.53 -18.60
C GLY A 102 -19.90 12.11 -18.43
N PHE A 103 -20.39 12.00 -17.19
CA PHE A 103 -21.80 11.73 -16.91
C PHE A 103 -22.71 12.83 -17.45
N PHE A 104 -22.41 14.09 -17.14
CA PHE A 104 -23.22 15.21 -17.63
C PHE A 104 -23.14 15.35 -19.16
N MET A 105 -21.96 15.19 -19.75
CA MET A 105 -21.79 15.20 -21.20
C MET A 105 -22.59 14.06 -21.87
N GLY A 106 -22.58 12.86 -21.29
CA GLY A 106 -23.38 11.74 -21.76
C GLY A 106 -24.88 12.04 -21.75
N LEU A 107 -25.41 12.61 -20.66
CA LEU A 107 -26.81 13.02 -20.58
C LEU A 107 -27.14 14.09 -21.63
N THR A 108 -26.29 15.10 -21.80
CA THR A 108 -26.52 16.15 -22.81
C THR A 108 -26.53 15.57 -24.23
N LEU A 109 -25.69 14.58 -24.53
CA LEU A 109 -25.65 13.93 -25.84
C LEU A 109 -26.94 13.17 -26.14
N VAL A 110 -27.48 12.43 -25.17
CA VAL A 110 -28.76 11.73 -25.32
C VAL A 110 -29.89 12.73 -25.58
N THR A 111 -29.95 13.81 -24.80
CA THR A 111 -30.97 14.85 -25.01
C THR A 111 -30.84 15.53 -26.38
N PHE A 112 -29.62 15.72 -26.89
CA PHE A 112 -29.40 16.31 -28.21
C PHE A 112 -29.92 15.42 -29.33
N VAL A 113 -29.73 14.10 -29.23
CA VAL A 113 -30.31 13.12 -30.19
C VAL A 113 -31.83 13.17 -30.16
N GLU A 114 -32.44 13.20 -28.97
CA GLU A 114 -33.90 13.28 -28.82
C GLU A 114 -34.49 14.55 -29.46
N VAL A 115 -33.81 15.69 -29.31
CA VAL A 115 -34.22 16.95 -29.98
C VAL A 115 -34.16 16.83 -31.50
N ILE A 116 -33.14 16.16 -32.05
CA ILE A 116 -33.02 15.95 -33.50
C ILE A 116 -34.17 15.07 -34.02
N GLU A 117 -34.47 13.96 -33.32
CA GLU A 117 -35.59 13.09 -33.67
C GLU A 117 -36.92 13.84 -33.62
N PHE A 118 -37.14 14.63 -32.56
CA PHE A 118 -38.32 15.46 -32.42
C PHE A 118 -38.47 16.46 -33.56
N LEU A 119 -37.39 17.14 -33.96
CA LEU A 119 -37.41 18.08 -35.08
C LEU A 119 -37.73 17.37 -36.40
N TRP A 120 -37.18 16.17 -36.62
CA TRP A 120 -37.45 15.37 -37.81
C TRP A 120 -38.94 14.98 -37.91
N ASP A 121 -39.51 14.47 -36.82
CA ASP A 121 -40.92 14.10 -36.72
C ASP A 121 -41.84 15.32 -36.90
N PHE A 122 -41.47 16.46 -36.31
CA PHE A 122 -42.21 17.72 -36.44
C PHE A 122 -42.23 18.23 -37.88
N VAL A 123 -41.08 18.24 -38.57
CA VAL A 123 -40.97 18.65 -39.97
C VAL A 123 -41.76 17.72 -40.88
N CYS A 124 -41.62 16.40 -40.71
CA CYS A 124 -42.35 15.39 -41.48
C CYS A 124 -43.87 15.52 -41.31
N THR A 125 -44.33 15.73 -40.08
CA THR A 125 -45.77 15.94 -39.78
C THR A 125 -46.29 17.25 -40.37
N SER A 126 -45.49 18.32 -40.31
CA SER A 126 -45.86 19.62 -40.86
C SER A 126 -45.96 19.61 -42.38
N ILE A 127 -45.06 18.90 -43.07
CA ILE A 127 -45.13 18.71 -44.54
C ILE A 127 -46.36 17.86 -44.91
N ARG A 128 -46.64 16.77 -44.18
CA ARG A 128 -47.86 15.96 -44.38
C ARG A 128 -49.14 16.76 -44.14
N ARG A 129 -49.18 17.66 -43.14
CA ARG A 129 -50.33 18.54 -42.91
C ARG A 129 -50.57 19.52 -44.05
N ARG A 130 -49.52 20.10 -44.66
CA ARG A 130 -49.68 20.97 -45.84
C ARG A 130 -50.17 20.23 -47.08
N ASN A 131 -49.77 18.98 -47.29
CA ASN A 131 -50.29 18.16 -48.40
C ASN A 131 -51.68 17.55 -48.12
N GLY A 132 -52.09 17.44 -46.84
CA GLY A 132 -53.35 16.81 -46.43
C GLY A 132 -54.62 17.65 -46.61
N GLU A 133 -54.51 18.96 -46.85
CA GLU A 133 -55.67 19.82 -47.15
C GLU A 133 -56.27 19.54 -48.55
N SER A 134 -55.57 18.76 -49.39
CA SER A 134 -56.10 18.28 -50.68
C SER A 134 -56.59 16.82 -50.68
N ASP A 135 -56.51 16.08 -49.57
CA ASP A 135 -56.75 14.62 -49.56
C ASP A 135 -57.68 14.10 -48.42
N HIS A 136 -58.44 14.97 -47.76
CA HIS A 136 -59.47 14.58 -46.77
C HIS A 136 -60.75 14.00 -47.42
N LYS A 137 -60.62 13.09 -48.39
CA LYS A 137 -61.76 12.24 -48.77
C LYS A 137 -61.46 10.74 -48.78
N ASN A 138 -60.21 10.30 -48.77
CA ASN A 138 -59.97 8.87 -48.97
C ASN A 138 -58.64 8.35 -48.42
N ASN A 139 -58.45 8.25 -47.10
CA ASN A 139 -57.79 7.06 -46.55
C ASN A 139 -57.88 6.99 -45.02
N ASN A 140 -59.03 6.52 -44.52
CA ASN A 140 -59.25 6.30 -43.09
C ASN A 140 -58.60 4.98 -42.59
N ARG A 141 -57.45 4.56 -43.15
CA ARG A 141 -56.74 3.34 -42.75
C ARG A 141 -55.24 3.52 -42.99
N ILE A 142 -54.44 2.99 -42.09
CA ILE A 142 -52.97 2.87 -42.15
C ILE A 142 -52.24 4.05 -41.48
N CYS A 143 -52.16 4.02 -40.15
CA CYS A 143 -50.94 4.32 -39.39
C CYS A 143 -51.17 4.04 -37.90
N SER A 144 -51.48 2.77 -37.60
CA SER A 144 -51.48 2.25 -36.22
C SER A 144 -50.55 1.03 -36.12
N HIS A 145 -49.41 1.04 -36.80
CA HIS A 145 -48.37 0.04 -36.62
C HIS A 145 -47.06 0.66 -37.07
N THR A 146 -46.20 1.01 -36.11
CA THR A 146 -44.74 0.75 -36.08
C THR A 146 -44.12 1.63 -34.99
N LYS A 147 -44.35 1.28 -33.72
CA LYS A 147 -43.40 1.52 -32.62
C LYS A 147 -43.47 0.28 -31.72
N ALA A 148 -42.63 -0.70 -32.07
CA ALA A 148 -42.30 -1.86 -31.27
C ALA A 148 -40.84 -2.19 -31.57
N ALA A 149 -39.95 -1.55 -30.81
CA ALA A 149 -38.59 -1.96 -30.46
C ALA A 149 -37.95 -0.80 -29.70
#